data_AF-A0A6V7K6P2-F1
#
_entry.id   AF-A0A6V7K6P2-F1
#
_cell.length_a   1.000
_cell.length_b   1.000
_cell.length_c   1.000
_cell.angle_alpha   90.00
_cell.angle_beta   90.00
_cell.angle_gamma   90.00
#
_symmetry.space_group_name_H-M   'P 1'
#
loop_
_entity.id
_entity.type
_entity.pdbx_description
1 polymer ?
#
loop_
_entity_poly.entity_id
_entity_poly.type
_entity_poly.pdbx_seq_one_letter_code
_entity_poly.pdbx_strand_id
1 'polypeptide(L)'
;IPEIEKDRLVHNPEAKHVVVIRRGHFYSFDLLNDQDNIKSPKEIASCINAIMHDKREANVHPVGILTATERDQWAKNRKHLEEIGNAEVLRKIDTAAFVLALDEDEVREDFNKFCRTLLHADGANRWFDKSFSLVICKDGYSGINFEHSWGDGVAVLRFFK
;
A
#
# COMPACT_ATOMS: atom_id res chain seq x y z
N ILE A 1 10.94 6.41 -4.13
CA ILE A 1 11.61 6.85 -2.88
C ILE A 1 11.85 8.35 -2.98
N PRO A 2 11.30 9.15 -2.06
CA PRO A 2 11.47 10.59 -2.10
C PRO A 2 12.93 10.97 -1.79
N GLU A 3 13.51 11.83 -2.62
CA GLU A 3 14.85 12.38 -2.45
C GLU A 3 14.79 13.89 -2.75
N ILE A 4 15.70 14.67 -2.18
CA ILE A 4 15.73 16.13 -2.45
C ILE A 4 16.02 16.36 -3.94
N GLU A 5 15.28 17.27 -4.56
CA GLU A 5 15.32 17.62 -6.00
C GLU A 5 14.78 16.53 -6.94
N LYS A 6 15.15 15.26 -6.76
CA LYS A 6 14.76 14.18 -7.66
C LYS A 6 14.61 12.84 -6.97
N ASP A 7 13.38 12.35 -6.93
CA ASP A 7 13.02 11.01 -6.47
C ASP A 7 13.73 9.89 -7.25
N ARG A 8 13.88 8.75 -6.56
CA ARG A 8 14.47 7.53 -7.11
C ARG A 8 13.49 6.37 -7.12
N LEU A 9 13.45 5.67 -8.25
CA LEU A 9 12.75 4.39 -8.39
C LEU A 9 13.59 3.24 -7.85
N VAL A 10 12.94 2.32 -7.14
CA VAL A 10 13.57 1.12 -6.58
C VAL A 10 12.76 -0.09 -7.00
N HIS A 11 13.47 -1.12 -7.46
CA HIS A 11 12.91 -2.41 -7.81
C HIS A 11 13.55 -3.49 -6.94
N ASN A 12 12.73 -4.33 -6.32
CA ASN A 12 13.19 -5.47 -5.53
C ASN A 12 12.66 -6.78 -6.14
N PRO A 13 13.47 -7.48 -6.97
CA PRO A 13 13.03 -8.72 -7.62
C PRO A 13 12.86 -9.88 -6.64
N GLU A 14 13.43 -9.80 -5.44
CA GLU A 14 13.38 -10.84 -4.41
C GLU A 14 12.20 -10.64 -3.43
N ALA A 15 11.22 -9.79 -3.78
CA ALA A 15 10.08 -9.50 -2.92
C ALA A 15 9.23 -10.77 -2.68
N LYS A 16 9.17 -11.23 -1.42
CA LYS A 16 8.36 -12.40 -1.02
C LYS A 16 7.09 -12.03 -0.26
N HIS A 17 6.98 -10.80 0.21
CA HIS A 17 5.90 -10.33 1.10
C HIS A 17 5.01 -9.27 0.48
N VAL A 18 3.81 -9.15 1.03
CA VAL A 18 2.88 -8.05 0.77
C VAL A 18 2.78 -7.17 2.01
N VAL A 19 2.49 -5.89 1.80
CA VAL A 19 2.04 -5.00 2.87
C VAL A 19 0.54 -4.78 2.74
N VAL A 20 -0.17 -4.92 3.85
CA VAL A 20 -1.61 -4.63 3.94
C VAL A 20 -1.79 -3.39 4.78
N ILE A 21 -2.64 -2.46 4.34
CA ILE A 21 -3.02 -1.27 5.09
C ILE A 21 -4.51 -1.38 5.42
N ARG A 22 -4.85 -1.26 6.71
CA ARG A 22 -6.24 -1.22 7.19
C ARG A 22 -6.34 -0.23 8.34
N ARG A 23 -7.27 0.73 8.24
CA ARG A 23 -7.50 1.80 9.25
C ARG A 23 -6.22 2.59 9.60
N GLY A 24 -5.35 2.80 8.62
CA GLY A 24 -4.06 3.50 8.81
C GLY A 24 -3.00 2.70 9.58
N HIS A 25 -3.23 1.41 9.81
CA HIS A 25 -2.25 0.47 10.35
C HIS A 25 -1.66 -0.38 9.25
N PHE A 26 -0.35 -0.66 9.35
CA PHE A 26 0.40 -1.46 8.39
C PHE A 26 0.62 -2.87 8.95
N TYR A 27 0.44 -3.86 8.08
CA TYR A 27 0.65 -5.27 8.35
C TYR A 27 1.47 -5.86 7.22
N SER A 28 2.11 -7.00 7.46
CA SER A 28 2.87 -7.70 6.43
C SER A 28 2.84 -9.20 6.66
N PHE A 29 2.80 -9.97 5.57
CA PHE A 29 3.03 -11.41 5.60
C PHE A 29 3.64 -11.85 4.26
N ASP A 30 4.36 -12.97 4.28
CA ASP A 30 4.94 -13.52 3.05
C ASP A 30 3.87 -14.18 2.20
N LEU A 31 3.85 -13.87 0.90
CA LEU A 31 3.06 -14.54 -0.14
C LEU A 31 3.75 -15.81 -0.64
N LEU A 32 5.07 -15.85 -0.59
CA LEU A 32 5.88 -16.99 -1.00
C LEU A 32 6.37 -17.78 0.23
N ASN A 33 6.53 -19.09 0.08
CA ASN A 33 7.16 -19.95 1.09
C ASN A 33 8.68 -20.03 0.88
N ASP A 34 9.37 -20.81 1.72
CA ASP A 34 10.84 -20.95 1.68
C ASP A 34 11.37 -21.58 0.38
N GLN A 35 10.49 -22.24 -0.39
CA GLN A 35 10.78 -22.80 -1.71
C GLN A 35 10.31 -21.90 -2.86
N ASP A 36 10.02 -20.63 -2.58
CA ASP A 36 9.54 -19.62 -3.55
C ASP A 36 8.21 -19.97 -4.25
N ASN A 37 7.42 -20.89 -3.67
CA ASN A 37 6.07 -21.19 -4.14
C ASN A 37 5.07 -20.27 -3.46
N ILE A 38 4.01 -19.91 -4.18
CA ILE A 38 2.89 -19.14 -3.62
C ILE A 38 2.25 -19.96 -2.50
N LYS A 39 2.09 -19.37 -1.31
CA LYS A 39 1.35 -19.96 -0.19
C LYS A 39 -0.08 -20.27 -0.61
N SER A 40 -0.67 -21.28 0.01
CA SER A 40 -2.03 -21.69 -0.36
C SER A 40 -3.04 -20.56 -0.15
N PRO A 41 -4.12 -20.50 -0.95
CA PRO A 41 -5.17 -19.50 -0.75
C PRO A 41 -5.74 -19.50 0.67
N LYS A 42 -5.78 -20.66 1.34
CA LYS A 42 -6.24 -20.81 2.72
C LYS A 42 -5.32 -20.11 3.72
N GLU A 43 -4.00 -20.20 3.52
CA GLU A 43 -3.02 -19.51 4.37
C GLU A 43 -3.10 -18.00 4.19
N ILE A 44 -3.12 -17.53 2.94
CA ILE A 44 -3.26 -16.10 2.63
C ILE A 44 -4.57 -15.55 3.19
N ALA A 45 -5.69 -16.26 2.99
CA ALA A 45 -6.98 -15.88 3.55
C ALA A 45 -6.95 -15.85 5.09
N SER A 46 -6.23 -16.76 5.74
CA SER A 46 -6.07 -16.74 7.19
C SER A 46 -5.31 -15.50 7.68
N CYS A 47 -4.24 -15.09 6.99
CA CYS A 47 -3.52 -13.85 7.29
C CYS A 47 -4.40 -12.61 7.12
N ILE A 48 -5.13 -12.50 6.00
CA ILE A 48 -6.06 -11.40 5.75
C ILE A 48 -7.18 -11.41 6.80
N ASN A 49 -7.72 -12.57 7.14
CA ASN A 49 -8.74 -12.72 8.16
C ASN A 49 -8.24 -12.23 9.53
N ALA A 50 -7.01 -12.56 9.92
CA ALA A 50 -6.42 -12.06 11.16
C ALA A 50 -6.34 -10.52 11.18
N ILE A 51 -5.97 -9.89 10.07
CA ILE A 51 -5.92 -8.42 9.91
C ILE A 51 -7.33 -7.80 9.99
N MET A 52 -8.32 -8.44 9.37
CA MET A 52 -9.73 -8.01 9.44
C MET A 52 -10.31 -8.12 10.85
N HIS A 53 -9.81 -9.04 11.67
CA HIS A 53 -10.21 -9.22 13.07
C HIS A 53 -9.44 -8.31 14.05
N ASP A 54 -8.46 -7.53 13.59
CA ASP A 54 -7.83 -6.50 14.41
C ASP A 54 -8.89 -5.43 14.79
N LYS A 55 -9.06 -5.24 16.10
CA LYS A 55 -10.08 -4.35 16.69
C LYS A 55 -9.53 -2.98 17.07
N ARG A 56 -8.27 -2.68 16.77
CA ARG A 56 -7.72 -1.34 17.01
C ARG A 56 -8.58 -0.30 16.29
N GLU A 57 -8.80 0.81 17.00
CA GLU A 57 -9.39 2.01 16.42
C GLU A 57 -8.50 2.55 15.30
N ALA A 58 -9.08 3.39 14.44
CA ALA A 58 -8.32 4.03 13.38
C ALA A 58 -7.11 4.79 13.93
N ASN A 59 -5.97 4.64 13.26
CA ASN A 59 -4.76 5.34 13.66
C ASN A 59 -4.97 6.85 13.52
N VAL A 60 -4.89 7.58 14.63
CA VAL A 60 -5.04 9.05 14.66
C VAL A 60 -3.86 9.79 14.02
N HIS A 61 -2.73 9.10 13.79
CA HIS A 61 -1.55 9.61 13.12
C HIS A 61 -1.10 8.65 12.00
N PRO A 62 -1.89 8.52 10.91
CA PRO A 62 -1.61 7.56 9.86
C PRO A 62 -0.40 8.01 9.04
N VAL A 63 0.71 7.25 9.10
CA VAL A 63 1.98 7.61 8.43
C VAL A 63 1.84 7.63 6.90
N GLY A 64 0.91 6.85 6.34
CA GLY A 64 0.68 6.77 4.89
C GLY A 64 0.37 8.12 4.22
N ILE A 65 -0.29 9.04 4.94
CA ILE A 65 -0.64 10.37 4.42
C ILE A 65 0.58 11.18 3.99
N LEU A 66 1.74 10.91 4.59
CA LEU A 66 2.98 11.65 4.29
C LEU A 66 3.41 11.47 2.83
N THR A 67 3.08 10.32 2.22
CA THR A 67 3.37 10.06 0.80
C THR A 67 2.59 10.94 -0.17
N ALA A 68 1.52 11.61 0.29
CA ALA A 68 0.74 12.57 -0.49
C ALA A 68 1.23 14.02 -0.37
N THR A 69 2.27 14.27 0.43
CA THR A 69 2.84 15.61 0.61
C THR A 69 3.76 16.00 -0.55
N GLU A 70 4.12 17.28 -0.61
CA GLU A 70 5.14 17.79 -1.53
C GLU A 70 6.45 16.96 -1.39
N ARG A 71 7.16 16.71 -2.50
CA ARG A 71 8.20 15.68 -2.57
C ARG A 71 9.43 16.01 -1.73
N ASP A 72 9.89 17.26 -1.71
CA ASP A 72 10.99 17.67 -0.83
C ASP A 72 10.59 17.62 0.65
N GLN A 73 9.34 17.98 0.97
CA GLN A 73 8.79 17.83 2.32
C GLN A 73 8.71 16.35 2.73
N TRP A 74 8.27 15.48 1.83
CA TRP A 74 8.22 14.04 2.09
C TRP A 74 9.62 13.45 2.24
N ALA A 75 10.60 13.85 1.42
CA ALA A 75 11.99 13.43 1.53
C ALA A 75 12.57 13.76 2.91
N LYS A 76 12.34 14.98 3.42
CA LYS A 76 12.75 15.40 4.77
C LYS A 76 12.06 14.57 5.86
N ASN A 77 10.75 14.37 5.74
CA ASN A 77 9.96 13.61 6.72
C ASN A 77 10.36 12.13 6.74
N ARG A 78 10.58 11.50 5.58
CA ARG A 78 11.02 10.11 5.46
C ARG A 78 12.41 9.93 6.08
N LYS A 79 13.35 10.84 5.81
CA LYS A 79 14.67 10.85 6.44
C LYS A 79 14.56 10.97 7.96
N HIS A 80 13.71 11.86 8.47
CA HIS A 80 13.47 11.97 9.89
C HIS A 80 12.92 10.68 10.50
N LEU A 81 11.96 10.02 9.84
CA LEU A 81 11.42 8.72 10.28
C LEU A 81 12.52 7.64 10.36
N GLU A 82 13.44 7.60 9.39
CA GLU A 82 14.60 6.71 9.39
C GLU A 82 15.53 7.00 10.58
N GLU A 83 15.86 8.28 10.83
CA GLU A 83 16.72 8.73 11.92
C GLU A 83 16.18 8.40 13.31
N ILE A 84 14.86 8.39 13.49
CA ILE A 84 14.22 7.98 14.76
C ILE A 84 13.95 6.47 14.86
N GLY A 85 14.54 5.67 13.96
CA GLY A 85 14.57 4.21 14.08
C GLY A 85 13.56 3.43 13.23
N ASN A 86 12.87 4.07 12.27
CA ASN A 86 11.88 3.37 11.42
C ASN A 86 12.46 2.86 10.09
N ALA A 87 13.77 2.91 9.89
CA ALA A 87 14.41 2.55 8.62
C ALA A 87 14.03 1.13 8.14
N GLU A 88 14.05 0.14 9.03
CA GLU A 88 13.67 -1.24 8.67
C GLU A 88 12.18 -1.39 8.34
N VAL A 89 11.30 -0.62 9.00
CA VAL A 89 9.86 -0.63 8.72
C VAL A 89 9.58 -0.02 7.35
N LEU A 90 10.20 1.13 7.04
CA LEU A 90 10.09 1.77 5.73
C LEU A 90 10.65 0.86 4.64
N ARG A 91 11.81 0.24 4.87
CA ARG A 91 12.41 -0.75 3.95
C ARG A 91 11.44 -1.90 3.69
N LYS A 92 10.73 -2.39 4.71
CA LYS A 92 9.73 -3.46 4.56
C LYS A 92 8.56 -3.03 3.68
N ILE A 93 8.11 -1.77 3.76
CA ILE A 93 7.06 -1.22 2.87
C ILE A 93 7.59 -1.09 1.44
N ASP A 94 8.78 -0.52 1.28
CA ASP A 94 9.39 -0.28 -0.02
C ASP A 94 9.64 -1.58 -0.79
N THR A 95 10.10 -2.62 -0.09
CA THR A 95 10.49 -3.92 -0.68
C THR A 95 9.34 -4.91 -0.88
N ALA A 96 8.13 -4.60 -0.39
CA ALA A 96 6.96 -5.46 -0.60
C ALA A 96 6.65 -5.64 -2.10
N ALA A 97 6.02 -6.74 -2.50
CA ALA A 97 5.65 -6.98 -3.89
C ALA A 97 4.65 -5.92 -4.38
N PHE A 98 3.64 -5.63 -3.56
CA PHE A 98 2.64 -4.58 -3.75
C PHE A 98 1.99 -4.23 -2.40
N VAL A 99 1.09 -3.25 -2.41
CA VAL A 99 0.26 -2.90 -1.24
C VAL A 99 -1.18 -3.35 -1.44
N LEU A 100 -1.79 -3.92 -0.41
CA LEU A 100 -3.22 -4.21 -0.35
C LEU A 100 -3.88 -3.24 0.62
N ALA A 101 -4.79 -2.39 0.15
CA ALA A 101 -5.56 -1.49 0.99
C ALA A 101 -6.96 -2.07 1.24
N LEU A 102 -7.30 -2.33 2.50
CA LEU A 102 -8.60 -2.83 2.93
C LEU A 102 -9.40 -1.65 3.51
N ASP A 103 -10.27 -1.08 2.69
CA ASP A 103 -11.10 0.09 3.04
C ASP A 103 -12.42 -0.35 3.68
N GLU A 104 -12.95 0.50 4.58
CA GLU A 104 -14.22 0.24 5.27
C GLU A 104 -15.42 0.93 4.63
N ASP A 105 -15.18 1.66 3.54
CA ASP A 105 -16.21 2.31 2.75
C ASP A 105 -17.07 1.32 1.96
N GLU A 106 -18.36 1.60 1.92
CA GLU A 106 -19.29 1.05 0.92
C GLU A 106 -19.48 2.12 -0.16
N VAL A 107 -19.26 1.74 -1.42
CA VAL A 107 -19.11 2.64 -2.58
C VAL A 107 -20.00 2.25 -3.76
N ARG A 108 -20.61 1.07 -3.72
CA ARG A 108 -21.46 0.50 -4.79
C ARG A 108 -22.49 1.48 -5.37
N GLU A 109 -23.16 2.23 -4.50
CA GLU A 109 -24.29 3.08 -4.87
C GLU A 109 -23.88 4.47 -5.38
N ASP A 110 -22.60 4.86 -5.22
CA ASP A 110 -22.10 6.17 -5.63
C ASP A 110 -20.78 6.04 -6.39
N PHE A 111 -20.88 6.14 -7.72
CA PHE A 111 -19.73 6.09 -8.60
C PHE A 111 -18.71 7.20 -8.34
N ASN A 112 -19.14 8.40 -7.96
CA ASN A 112 -18.22 9.49 -7.64
C ASN A 112 -17.46 9.19 -6.35
N LYS A 113 -18.15 8.61 -5.34
CA LYS A 113 -17.50 8.12 -4.13
C LYS A 113 -16.49 7.03 -4.47
N PHE A 114 -16.83 6.08 -5.32
CA PHE A 114 -15.91 5.03 -5.77
C PHE A 114 -14.65 5.61 -6.43
N CYS A 115 -14.81 6.53 -7.39
CA CYS A 115 -13.68 7.21 -8.04
C CYS A 115 -12.79 7.95 -7.03
N ARG A 116 -13.36 8.71 -6.09
CA ARG A 116 -12.59 9.42 -5.06
C ARG A 116 -11.86 8.46 -4.13
N THR A 117 -12.50 7.34 -3.78
CA THR A 117 -11.91 6.29 -2.93
C THR A 117 -10.69 5.68 -3.61
N LEU A 118 -10.77 5.34 -4.90
CA LEU A 118 -9.62 4.81 -5.64
C LEU A 118 -8.52 5.84 -5.90
N LEU A 119 -8.90 7.11 -6.12
CA LEU A 119 -7.94 8.17 -6.47
C LEU A 119 -7.11 8.63 -5.27
N HIS A 120 -7.76 8.99 -4.15
CA HIS A 120 -7.07 9.59 -3.00
C HIS A 120 -7.64 9.19 -1.64
N ALA A 121 -8.93 8.85 -1.56
CA ALA A 121 -9.65 8.63 -0.29
C ALA A 121 -9.37 9.74 0.73
N ASP A 122 -9.14 9.38 2.00
CA ASP A 122 -8.63 10.25 3.06
C ASP A 122 -7.09 10.24 3.18
N GLY A 123 -6.43 9.45 2.33
CA GLY A 123 -4.98 9.20 2.33
C GLY A 123 -4.44 8.40 3.53
N ALA A 124 -5.26 8.06 4.53
CA ALA A 124 -4.82 7.33 5.72
C ALA A 124 -4.52 5.86 5.41
N ASN A 125 -5.26 5.27 4.46
CA ASN A 125 -5.18 3.86 4.09
C ASN A 125 -4.42 3.63 2.77
N ARG A 126 -3.38 4.44 2.51
CA ARG A 126 -2.62 4.45 1.25
C ARG A 126 -1.12 4.54 1.49
N TRP A 127 -0.35 4.08 0.51
CA TRP A 127 1.08 4.36 0.37
C TRP A 127 1.34 4.73 -1.09
N PHE A 128 1.21 6.02 -1.41
CA PHE A 128 1.18 6.49 -2.81
C PHE A 128 2.50 6.32 -3.55
N ASP A 129 3.60 6.13 -2.82
CA ASP A 129 4.91 5.83 -3.42
C ASP A 129 5.05 4.38 -3.93
N LYS A 130 4.10 3.49 -3.60
CA LYS A 130 4.17 2.11 -4.09
C LYS A 130 3.83 2.07 -5.58
N SER A 131 4.55 1.23 -6.34
CA SER A 131 4.27 1.00 -7.77
C SER A 131 2.78 0.84 -8.05
N PHE A 132 2.09 0.02 -7.25
CA PHE A 132 0.64 0.01 -7.17
C PHE A 132 0.12 -0.48 -5.80
N SER A 133 -1.11 -0.07 -5.50
CA SER A 133 -1.95 -0.59 -4.42
C SER A 133 -3.23 -1.21 -5.01
N LEU A 134 -3.54 -2.44 -4.61
CA LEU A 134 -4.86 -3.03 -4.82
C LEU A 134 -5.78 -2.56 -3.70
N VAL A 135 -6.84 -1.84 -4.04
CA VAL A 135 -7.82 -1.33 -3.08
C VAL A 135 -9.04 -2.24 -3.11
N ILE A 136 -9.49 -2.68 -1.93
CA ILE A 136 -10.70 -3.47 -1.75
C ILE A 136 -11.58 -2.76 -0.72
N CYS A 137 -12.76 -2.31 -1.16
CA CYS A 137 -13.78 -1.69 -0.33
C CYS A 137 -14.59 -2.75 0.43
N LYS A 138 -15.31 -2.34 1.47
CA LYS A 138 -16.06 -3.25 2.36
C LYS A 138 -17.13 -4.06 1.63
N ASP A 139 -17.74 -3.47 0.60
CA ASP A 139 -18.74 -4.10 -0.26
C ASP A 139 -18.13 -4.93 -1.42
N GLY A 140 -16.81 -5.10 -1.43
CA GLY A 140 -16.07 -5.89 -2.41
C GLY A 140 -15.70 -5.13 -3.69
N TYR A 141 -16.12 -3.88 -3.85
CA TYR A 141 -15.68 -3.05 -4.98
C TYR A 141 -14.18 -2.81 -4.88
N SER A 142 -13.48 -3.02 -5.98
CA SER A 142 -12.02 -3.01 -6.01
C SER A 142 -11.46 -2.31 -7.23
N GLY A 143 -10.22 -1.86 -7.11
CA GLY A 143 -9.50 -1.17 -8.17
C GLY A 143 -8.02 -1.01 -7.85
N ILE A 144 -7.27 -0.45 -8.79
CA ILE A 144 -5.85 -0.16 -8.63
C ILE A 144 -5.63 1.35 -8.51
N ASN A 145 -4.86 1.73 -7.49
CA ASN A 145 -4.18 3.02 -7.42
C ASN A 145 -2.71 2.78 -7.76
N PHE A 146 -2.10 3.53 -8.67
CA PHE A 146 -0.71 3.28 -9.08
C PHE A 146 0.08 4.59 -9.25
N GLU A 147 1.37 4.49 -8.95
CA GLU A 147 2.34 5.58 -9.11
C GLU A 147 2.74 5.69 -10.59
N HIS A 148 2.82 6.90 -11.16
CA HIS A 148 2.94 7.08 -12.60
C HIS A 148 4.40 7.15 -13.08
N SER A 149 5.35 7.55 -12.25
CA SER A 149 6.73 7.85 -12.68
C SER A 149 7.49 6.63 -13.23
N TRP A 150 7.08 5.41 -12.85
CA TRP A 150 7.74 4.19 -13.32
C TRP A 150 7.26 3.69 -14.70
N GLY A 151 6.16 4.22 -15.26
CA GLY A 151 5.63 3.73 -16.53
C GLY A 151 4.40 4.47 -17.07
N ASP A 152 3.89 4.03 -18.21
CA ASP A 152 2.77 4.64 -18.95
C ASP A 152 1.39 4.02 -18.64
N GLY A 153 1.36 3.02 -17.74
CA GLY A 153 0.15 2.30 -17.35
C GLY A 153 -0.21 1.08 -18.22
N VAL A 154 0.49 0.81 -19.34
CA VAL A 154 0.22 -0.38 -20.17
C VAL A 154 0.46 -1.68 -19.39
N ALA A 155 1.53 -1.71 -18.59
CA ALA A 155 1.85 -2.82 -17.70
C ALA A 155 0.76 -3.03 -16.63
N VAL A 156 0.22 -1.93 -16.07
CA VAL A 156 -0.88 -1.99 -15.09
C VAL A 156 -2.15 -2.55 -15.74
N LEU A 157 -2.50 -2.09 -16.94
CA LEU A 157 -3.66 -2.57 -17.66
C LEU A 157 -3.55 -4.07 -18.01
N ARG A 158 -2.35 -4.55 -18.34
CA ARG A 158 -2.10 -5.96 -18.60
C ARG A 158 -2.16 -6.82 -17.33
N PHE A 159 -1.75 -6.28 -16.19
CA PHE A 159 -1.89 -6.97 -14.90
C PHE A 159 -3.36 -7.07 -14.46
N PHE A 160 -4.16 -6.03 -14.71
CA PHE A 160 -5.55 -5.97 -14.26
C PHE A 160 -6.53 -6.80 -15.11
N LYS A 161 -6.18 -7.11 -16.35
CA LYS A 161 -7.00 -7.89 -17.30
C LYS A 161 -6.51 -9.32 -17.45
#